data_AF-A0A7K3RTL0-F1
#
_entry.id   AF-A0A7K3RTL0-F1
#
_cell.length_a   1.000
_cell.length_b   1.000
_cell.length_c   1.000
_cell.angle_alpha   90.00
_cell.angle_beta   90.00
_cell.angle_gamma   90.00
#
_symmetry.space_group_name_H-M   'P 1'
#
loop_
_entity.id
_entity.type
_entity.pdbx_description
1 polymer ?
#
loop_
_entity_poly.entity_id
_entity_poly.type
_entity_poly.pdbx_seq_one_letter_code
_entity_poly.pdbx_strand_id
1 'polypeptide(L)'
;PIADFAAAVGLGVCGGAVTQLLGGEAGFTDRAAHADPGALLPTGIATAIVQGVEDIVVPKAVSEAYVDAAAKAGETVGLTLLGGVGHFPLIDPAADACAVVAEEITQLAW
;
A
#
# COMPACT_ATOMS: atom_id res chain seq x y z
N PRO A 1 -0.20 3.71 -0.58
CA PRO A 1 -0.70 3.20 0.73
C PRO A 1 0.44 2.51 1.51
N ILE A 2 0.30 2.31 2.83
CA ILE A 2 1.30 1.56 3.62
C ILE A 2 0.96 0.06 3.58
N ALA A 3 1.27 -0.59 2.46
CA ALA A 3 0.93 -2.00 2.20
C ALA A 3 2.01 -3.00 2.62
N ASP A 4 3.22 -2.53 2.91
CA ASP A 4 4.33 -3.35 3.38
C ASP A 4 5.03 -2.60 4.53
N PHE A 5 4.97 -3.16 5.75
CA PHE A 5 5.48 -2.48 6.94
C PHE A 5 7.00 -2.49 6.99
N ALA A 6 7.66 -3.55 6.52
CA ALA A 6 9.12 -3.61 6.47
C ALA A 6 9.69 -2.51 5.55
N ALA A 7 9.12 -2.35 4.35
CA ALA A 7 9.48 -1.29 3.41
C ALA A 7 9.16 0.09 3.99
N ALA A 8 7.99 0.26 4.61
CA ALA A 8 7.60 1.53 5.20
C ALA A 8 8.51 1.97 6.36
N VAL A 9 8.91 1.03 7.23
CA VAL A 9 9.88 1.29 8.31
C VAL A 9 11.25 1.61 7.73
N GLY A 10 11.73 0.83 6.76
CA GLY A 10 13.03 1.07 6.10
C GLY A 10 13.13 2.44 5.42
N LEU A 11 12.01 2.95 4.91
CA LEU A 11 11.91 4.27 4.26
C LEU A 11 11.54 5.41 5.23
N GLY A 12 11.30 5.12 6.51
CA GLY A 12 10.89 6.13 7.49
C GLY A 12 9.53 6.79 7.20
N VAL A 13 8.62 6.05 6.55
CA VAL A 13 7.31 6.55 6.10
C VAL A 13 6.55 7.19 7.27
N CYS A 14 6.00 8.38 7.02
CA CYS A 14 5.22 9.15 7.99
C CYS A 14 5.92 9.36 9.35
N GLY A 15 7.27 9.41 9.38
CA GLY A 15 8.01 9.61 10.63
C GLY A 15 7.98 8.42 11.58
N GLY A 16 7.92 7.19 11.04
CA GLY A 16 7.89 5.96 11.84
C GLY A 16 6.49 5.60 12.37
N ALA A 17 5.44 6.02 11.66
CA ALA A 17 4.05 5.80 12.08
C ALA A 17 3.72 4.32 12.33
N VAL A 18 4.29 3.41 11.54
CA VAL A 18 4.11 1.95 11.71
C VAL A 18 4.69 1.48 13.05
N THR A 19 5.93 1.86 13.36
CA THR A 19 6.57 1.51 14.64
C THR A 19 5.78 2.08 15.82
N GLN A 20 5.29 3.31 15.71
CA GLN A 20 4.44 3.93 16.75
C GLN A 20 3.11 3.19 16.92
N LEU A 21 2.44 2.85 15.81
CA LEU A 21 1.19 2.08 15.79
C LEU A 21 1.34 0.73 16.49
N LEU A 22 2.45 0.02 16.25
CA LEU A 22 2.68 -1.31 16.81
C LEU A 22 3.23 -1.30 18.24
N GLY A 23 3.55 -0.13 18.80
CA GLY A 23 3.98 0.02 20.20
C GLY A 23 5.51 0.07 20.38
N GLY A 24 6.24 0.65 19.44
CA GLY A 24 7.70 0.73 19.45
C GLY A 24 8.37 -0.49 18.82
N GLU A 25 9.70 -0.55 18.86
CA GLU A 25 10.51 -1.64 18.25
C GLU A 25 10.14 -3.03 18.77
N ALA A 26 9.92 -3.16 20.08
CA ALA A 26 9.48 -4.43 20.68
C ALA A 26 8.09 -4.83 20.16
N GLY A 27 7.16 -3.87 20.13
CA GLY A 27 5.82 -4.09 19.60
C GLY A 27 5.79 -4.41 18.11
N PHE A 28 6.66 -3.79 17.32
CA PHE A 28 6.86 -4.12 15.90
C PHE A 28 7.30 -5.59 15.75
N THR A 29 8.33 -5.99 16.50
CA THR A 29 8.84 -7.38 16.46
C THR A 29 7.74 -8.39 16.79
N ASP A 30 6.94 -8.12 17.81
CA ASP A 30 5.93 -9.06 18.28
C ASP A 30 4.64 -9.06 17.44
N ARG A 31 4.31 -7.93 16.79
CA ARG A 31 2.97 -7.71 16.19
C ARG A 31 2.96 -7.55 14.68
N ALA A 32 4.10 -7.27 14.04
CA ALA A 32 4.15 -7.05 12.60
C ALA A 32 3.61 -8.25 11.81
N ALA A 33 3.93 -9.49 12.20
CA ALA A 33 3.42 -10.69 11.55
C ALA A 33 1.88 -10.84 11.59
N HIS A 34 1.19 -10.07 12.43
CA HIS A 34 -0.27 -10.08 12.57
C HIS A 34 -0.95 -8.85 11.98
N ALA A 35 -0.18 -7.85 11.54
CA ALA A 35 -0.71 -6.54 11.15
C ALA A 35 -0.14 -6.01 9.82
N ASP A 36 1.06 -6.46 9.42
CA ASP A 36 1.69 -6.08 8.16
C ASP A 36 0.96 -6.77 7.00
N PRO A 37 0.32 -6.03 6.07
CA PRO A 37 -0.36 -6.64 4.95
C PRO A 37 0.57 -7.52 4.11
N GLY A 38 1.86 -7.15 3.98
CA GLY A 38 2.86 -7.96 3.27
C GLY A 38 3.14 -9.30 3.95
N ALA A 39 3.08 -9.36 5.29
CA ALA A 39 3.28 -10.59 6.06
C ALA A 39 2.02 -11.47 6.14
N LEU A 40 0.85 -10.91 5.85
CA LEU A 40 -0.44 -11.61 5.87
C LEU A 40 -0.79 -12.29 4.53
N LEU A 41 0.04 -12.12 3.51
CA LEU A 41 -0.10 -12.81 2.23
C LEU A 41 0.21 -14.31 2.35
N PRO A 42 -0.44 -15.17 1.55
CA PRO A 42 -1.55 -14.87 0.62
C PRO A 42 -2.88 -14.66 1.35
N THR A 43 -3.74 -13.79 0.83
CA THR A 43 -5.03 -13.42 1.45
C THR A 43 -6.26 -14.06 0.81
N GLY A 44 -6.17 -14.49 -0.44
CA GLY A 44 -7.27 -14.95 -1.28
C GLY A 44 -8.22 -13.84 -1.75
N ILE A 45 -7.89 -12.57 -1.51
CA ILE A 45 -8.73 -11.41 -1.81
C ILE A 45 -8.22 -10.69 -3.05
N ALA A 46 -9.10 -10.48 -4.03
CA ALA A 46 -8.78 -9.66 -5.20
C ALA A 46 -8.44 -8.22 -4.75
N THR A 47 -7.22 -7.79 -5.04
CA THR A 47 -6.65 -6.55 -4.51
C THR A 47 -6.08 -5.69 -5.63
N ALA A 48 -6.38 -4.39 -5.60
CA ALA A 48 -5.80 -3.38 -6.47
C ALA A 48 -5.21 -2.24 -5.64
N ILE A 49 -4.09 -1.69 -6.09
CA ILE A 49 -3.44 -0.50 -5.55
C ILE A 49 -3.39 0.56 -6.65
N VAL A 50 -3.99 1.72 -6.39
CA VAL A 50 -3.82 2.93 -7.21
C VAL A 50 -2.95 3.90 -6.43
N GLN A 51 -1.90 4.42 -7.05
CA GLN A 51 -0.96 5.30 -6.39
C GLN A 51 -0.40 6.38 -7.32
N GLY A 52 -0.24 7.59 -6.79
CA GLY A 52 0.49 8.66 -7.45
C GLY A 52 2.00 8.45 -7.45
N VAL A 53 2.67 8.73 -8.57
CA VAL A 53 4.13 8.60 -8.72
C VAL A 53 4.88 9.64 -7.88
N GLU A 54 4.28 10.81 -7.71
CA GLU A 54 4.82 11.96 -6.96
C GLU A 54 4.38 11.95 -5.49
N ASP A 55 3.84 10.83 -4.99
CA ASP A 55 3.55 10.63 -3.59
C ASP A 55 4.84 10.59 -2.74
N ILE A 56 5.12 11.69 -2.06
CA ILE A 56 6.24 11.81 -1.11
C ILE A 56 5.88 11.41 0.32
N VAL A 57 4.59 11.20 0.61
CA VAL A 57 4.12 10.81 1.96
C VAL A 57 4.32 9.33 2.15
N VAL A 58 3.91 8.53 1.16
CA VAL A 58 4.14 7.09 1.10
C VAL A 58 4.71 6.74 -0.27
N PRO A 59 6.04 6.64 -0.41
CA PRO A 59 6.68 6.36 -1.70
C PRO A 59 6.17 5.08 -2.36
N LYS A 60 6.08 5.06 -3.71
CA LYS A 60 5.58 3.90 -4.48
C LYS A 60 6.32 2.59 -4.21
N ALA A 61 7.58 2.68 -3.77
CA ALA A 61 8.39 1.52 -3.39
C ALA A 61 7.70 0.65 -2.30
N VAL A 62 6.86 1.22 -1.45
CA VAL A 62 6.08 0.46 -0.45
C VAL A 62 5.01 -0.41 -1.14
N SER A 63 4.32 0.15 -2.13
CA SER A 63 3.31 -0.58 -2.91
C SER A 63 3.96 -1.60 -3.85
N GLU A 64 5.09 -1.27 -4.46
CA GLU A 64 5.89 -2.19 -5.28
C GLU A 64 6.37 -3.39 -4.43
N ALA A 65 6.84 -3.15 -3.20
CA ALA A 65 7.25 -4.23 -2.29
C ALA A 65 6.11 -5.20 -1.96
N TYR A 66 4.91 -4.68 -1.72
CA TYR A 66 3.72 -5.51 -1.48
C TYR A 66 3.34 -6.34 -2.72
N VAL A 67 3.37 -5.74 -3.92
CA VAL A 67 3.09 -6.45 -5.17
C VAL A 67 4.10 -7.57 -5.41
N ASP A 68 5.39 -7.32 -5.17
CA ASP A 68 6.45 -8.32 -5.26
C ASP A 68 6.26 -9.45 -4.24
N ALA A 69 5.85 -9.13 -3.01
CA ALA A 69 5.54 -10.12 -1.97
C ALA A 69 4.34 -10.98 -2.37
N ALA A 70 3.27 -10.37 -2.88
CA ALA A 70 2.08 -11.05 -3.35
C ALA A 70 2.41 -12.01 -4.50
N ALA A 71 3.18 -11.55 -5.49
CA ALA A 71 3.61 -12.38 -6.61
C ALA A 71 4.41 -13.61 -6.14
N LYS A 72 5.31 -13.45 -5.16
CA LYS A 72 6.07 -14.56 -4.56
C LYS A 72 5.18 -15.53 -3.79
N ALA A 73 4.09 -15.04 -3.20
CA ALA A 73 3.07 -15.85 -2.51
C ALA A 73 2.07 -16.51 -3.48
N GLY A 74 2.17 -16.25 -4.79
CA GLY A 74 1.27 -16.79 -5.81
C GLY A 74 -0.02 -15.98 -6.02
N GLU A 75 -0.07 -14.75 -5.52
CA GLU A 75 -1.19 -13.82 -5.69
C GLU A 75 -0.83 -12.71 -6.68
N THR A 76 -1.82 -12.26 -7.43
CA THR A 76 -1.68 -11.11 -8.34
C THR A 76 -2.40 -9.92 -7.74
N VAL A 77 -1.68 -8.82 -7.58
CA VAL A 77 -2.21 -7.53 -7.13
C VAL A 77 -2.09 -6.55 -8.30
N GLY A 78 -3.19 -5.89 -8.66
CA GLY A 78 -3.15 -4.82 -9.66
C GLY A 78 -2.42 -3.59 -9.10
N LEU A 79 -1.49 -3.01 -9.84
CA LEU A 79 -0.81 -1.76 -9.47
C LEU A 79 -0.94 -0.73 -10.59
N THR A 80 -1.68 0.34 -10.31
CA THR A 80 -1.91 1.45 -11.23
C THR A 80 -1.19 2.68 -10.73
N LEU A 81 -0.15 3.12 -11.46
CA LEU A 81 0.66 4.29 -11.12
C LEU A 81 0.26 5.50 -11.95
N LEU A 82 -0.10 6.60 -11.29
CA LEU A 82 -0.56 7.84 -11.92
C LEU A 82 0.54 8.91 -11.89
N GLY A 83 0.97 9.39 -13.06
CA GLY A 83 1.94 10.49 -13.17
C GLY A 83 1.30 11.85 -12.89
N GLY A 84 2.07 12.78 -12.32
CA GLY A 84 1.59 14.09 -11.88
C GLY A 84 0.68 14.06 -10.65
N VAL A 85 0.56 12.92 -9.95
CA VAL A 85 -0.36 12.71 -8.85
C VAL A 85 0.41 12.46 -7.55
N GLY A 86 0.07 13.24 -6.52
CA GLY A 86 0.59 13.07 -5.16
C GLY A 86 -0.27 12.13 -4.31
N HIS A 87 -0.13 12.24 -2.98
CA HIS A 87 -0.80 11.34 -2.03
C HIS A 87 -2.34 11.47 -1.99
N PHE A 88 -2.84 12.71 -2.01
CA PHE A 88 -4.24 13.02 -1.68
C PHE A 88 -5.26 13.01 -2.83
N PRO A 89 -4.93 13.33 -4.10
CA PRO A 89 -5.93 13.39 -5.17
C PRO A 89 -6.71 12.08 -5.38
N LEU A 90 -6.18 10.94 -4.96
CA LEU A 90 -6.83 9.62 -5.05
C LEU A 90 -8.09 9.49 -4.18
N ILE A 91 -8.24 10.33 -3.15
CA ILE A 91 -9.39 10.33 -2.24
C ILE A 91 -10.27 11.57 -2.38
N ASP A 92 -9.89 12.52 -3.23
CA ASP A 92 -10.67 13.71 -3.52
C ASP A 92 -11.66 13.41 -4.65
N PRO A 93 -12.99 13.34 -4.39
CA PRO A 93 -13.97 13.01 -5.40
C PRO A 93 -14.02 14.00 -6.58
N ALA A 94 -13.45 15.20 -6.44
CA ALA A 94 -13.37 16.19 -7.50
C ALA A 94 -12.16 16.02 -8.43
N ALA A 95 -11.21 15.14 -8.10
CA ALA A 95 -10.00 14.93 -8.87
C ALA A 95 -10.11 13.75 -9.84
N ASP A 96 -9.52 13.88 -11.03
CA ASP A 96 -9.49 12.82 -12.05
C ASP A 96 -8.86 11.52 -11.52
N ALA A 97 -7.87 11.64 -10.63
CA ALA A 97 -7.22 10.49 -10.00
C ALA A 97 -8.19 9.62 -9.18
N CYS A 98 -9.23 10.22 -8.56
CA CYS A 98 -10.25 9.48 -7.81
C CYS A 98 -11.17 8.67 -8.75
N ALA A 99 -11.39 9.13 -9.98
CA ALA A 99 -12.16 8.37 -10.96
C ALA A 99 -11.47 7.03 -11.30
N VAL A 100 -10.13 7.03 -11.45
CA VAL A 100 -9.36 5.81 -11.68
C VAL A 100 -9.50 4.83 -10.50
N VAL A 101 -9.54 5.31 -9.26
CA VAL A 101 -9.78 4.44 -8.09
C VAL A 101 -11.15 3.76 -8.19
N ALA A 102 -12.19 4.51 -8.57
CA ALA A 102 -13.54 3.95 -8.73
C ALA A 102 -13.61 2.94 -9.88
N GLU A 103 -12.91 3.19 -10.99
CA GLU A 103 -12.78 2.25 -12.11
C GLU A 103 -12.12 0.94 -11.67
N GLU A 104 -10.98 1.00 -10.97
CA GLU A 104 -10.27 -0.18 -10.47
C GLU A 104 -11.12 -1.00 -9.50
N ILE A 105 -11.86 -0.34 -8.60
CA ILE A 105 -12.83 -1.03 -7.72
C ILE A 105 -13.91 -1.75 -8.55
N THR A 106 -14.41 -1.11 -9.61
CA THR A 106 -15.43 -1.70 -10.49
C THR A 106 -14.90 -2.93 -11.21
N GLN A 107 -13.61 -2.95 -11.58
CA GLN A 107 -12.98 -4.11 -12.22
C GLN A 107 -12.86 -5.32 -11.28
N LEU A 108 -12.73 -5.11 -9.96
CA LEU A 108 -12.68 -6.20 -8.98
C LEU A 108 -14.03 -6.90 -8.76
N ALA A 109 -15.14 -6.29 -9.19
CA ALA A 109 -16.49 -6.82 -9.01
C ALA A 109 -16.87 -7.92 -10.02
N TRP A 110 -16.04 -8.15 -11.03
CA TRP A 110 -16.27 -9.08 -12.14
C TRP A 110 -15.10 -10.04 -12.32
#